data_AF-A0A3N5X274-F1
#
_entry.id   AF-A0A3N5X274-F1
#
_cell.length_a   1.000
_cell.length_b   1.000
_cell.length_c   1.000
_cell.angle_alpha   90.00
_cell.angle_beta   90.00
_cell.angle_gamma   90.00
#
_symmetry.space_group_name_H-M   'P 1'
#
loop_
_entity.id
_entity.type
_entity.pdbx_description
1 polymer ?
#
loop_
_entity_poly.entity_id
_entity_poly.type
_entity_poly.pdbx_seq_one_letter_code
_entity_poly.pdbx_strand_id
1 'polypeptide(L)'
;MQTVLLLTFGQYTPLHSEGWVSNPAAAFAGGLKPTPRNYGTSCFLPPGRVIYPVVAKATSTRELTLEEIEDRRQLEHMVPLFLAFLFPYIDYRGVLVLGLLGLVYSLYVSPRWVQVTTRPEERNRISIAKLSYTLASLSVLLCFHRRIYIGAGAFAVLAVGDALSNLVGRKIGGARFPYNRRKTVAGFLAFSVGGTLASWVVILWNAPAEAGYPATTLLLSCALVASVCAVVETLPTPVDDNITIVWVAAALFWLLFSIEPNDGSRALMRWISSIAFRQG
;
A
#
# COMPACT_ATOMS: atom_id res chain seq x y z
N MET A 1 0.52 49.21 5.21
CA MET A 1 1.53 48.14 5.19
C MET A 1 0.91 46.98 4.41
N GLN A 2 1.07 46.93 3.07
CA GLN A 2 2.14 46.20 2.34
C GLN A 2 2.13 44.70 2.72
N THR A 3 1.94 43.70 1.84
CA THR A 3 2.08 43.61 0.38
C THR A 3 1.35 42.36 -0.17
N VAL A 4 0.85 42.51 -1.39
CA VAL A 4 0.30 41.58 -2.39
C VAL A 4 1.12 40.28 -2.61
N LEU A 5 0.46 39.13 -2.82
CA LEU A 5 0.93 38.12 -3.78
C LEU A 5 -0.25 37.45 -4.50
N LEU A 6 -0.52 37.92 -5.72
CA LEU A 6 -1.31 37.27 -6.75
C LEU A 6 -0.46 36.20 -7.43
N LEU A 7 -0.95 34.96 -7.51
CA LEU A 7 -0.54 34.01 -8.56
C LEU A 7 -1.79 33.40 -9.19
N THR A 8 -1.99 33.83 -10.43
CA THR A 8 -3.00 33.44 -11.41
C THR A 8 -2.92 31.95 -11.76
N PHE A 9 -4.05 31.25 -11.63
CA PHE A 9 -4.27 29.92 -12.21
C PHE A 9 -4.43 30.06 -13.73
N GLY A 10 -3.44 29.58 -14.48
CA GLY A 10 -3.50 29.45 -15.92
C GLY A 10 -4.51 28.40 -16.35
N GLN A 11 -5.39 28.78 -17.26
CA GLN A 11 -6.39 27.92 -17.89
C GLN A 11 -5.72 26.89 -18.80
N TYR A 12 -6.09 25.62 -18.66
CA TYR A 12 -5.76 24.56 -19.61
C TYR A 12 -6.78 24.60 -20.77
N THR A 13 -6.34 25.04 -21.94
CA THR A 13 -7.02 24.81 -23.23
C THR A 13 -6.42 23.59 -23.93
N PRO A 14 -7.24 22.77 -24.64
CA PRO A 14 -6.79 21.56 -25.30
C PRO A 14 -6.19 21.87 -26.69
N LEU A 15 -5.01 21.33 -26.99
CA LEU A 15 -4.44 21.36 -28.34
C LEU A 15 -5.06 20.25 -29.18
N HIS A 16 -5.97 20.65 -30.06
CA HIS A 16 -6.38 19.90 -31.26
C HIS A 16 -5.58 20.40 -32.47
N SER A 17 -5.49 19.52 -33.46
CA SER A 17 -5.15 19.70 -34.89
C SER A 17 -3.71 20.01 -35.29
N GLU A 18 -3.07 19.03 -35.93
CA GLU A 18 -2.51 19.04 -37.30
C GLU A 18 -1.91 17.62 -37.56
N GLY A 19 -2.07 16.89 -38.66
CA GLY A 19 -2.82 17.00 -39.90
C GLY A 19 -2.63 15.64 -40.60
N TRP A 20 -3.71 14.88 -40.83
CA TRP A 20 -3.68 13.61 -41.56
C TRP A 20 -4.42 13.76 -42.89
N VAL A 21 -3.64 13.98 -43.96
CA VAL A 21 -4.01 13.83 -45.38
C VAL A 21 -2.67 13.53 -46.08
N SER A 22 -2.43 12.52 -46.89
CA SER A 22 -3.26 11.68 -47.77
C SER A 22 -2.51 10.38 -48.09
N ASN A 23 -3.25 9.30 -48.35
CA ASN A 23 -2.84 8.25 -49.29
C ASN A 23 -3.51 8.59 -50.63
N PRO A 24 -2.89 8.36 -51.79
CA PRO A 24 -3.25 7.13 -52.52
C PRO A 24 -2.13 6.50 -53.38
N ALA A 25 -2.07 5.17 -53.31
CA ALA A 25 -1.99 4.21 -54.41
C ALA A 25 -1.20 4.58 -55.69
N ALA A 26 -0.04 3.94 -55.84
CA ALA A 26 0.54 3.43 -57.09
C ALA A 26 1.76 2.58 -56.67
N ALA A 27 2.14 1.45 -57.24
CA ALA A 27 1.64 0.63 -58.33
C ALA A 27 2.56 -0.62 -58.33
N PHE A 28 1.98 -1.76 -58.69
CA PHE A 28 2.63 -2.85 -59.45
C PHE A 28 3.87 -3.60 -58.92
N ALA A 29 3.60 -4.89 -58.66
CA ALA A 29 4.25 -6.05 -59.28
C ALA A 29 5.71 -6.42 -58.93
N GLY A 30 5.85 -7.67 -58.49
CA GLY A 30 6.80 -8.60 -59.10
C GLY A 30 8.14 -8.77 -58.42
N GLY A 31 8.31 -9.95 -57.81
CA GLY A 31 9.43 -10.84 -58.14
C GLY A 31 10.84 -10.48 -57.70
N LEU A 32 11.42 -11.45 -56.96
CA LEU A 32 12.86 -11.75 -56.89
C LEU A 32 13.72 -10.86 -55.97
N LYS A 33 14.07 -11.44 -54.81
CA LYS A 33 15.30 -11.14 -54.09
C LYS A 33 16.51 -11.43 -55.00
N PRO A 34 17.53 -10.56 -54.97
CA PRO A 34 18.91 -11.03 -55.03
C PRO A 34 19.70 -10.59 -53.78
N THR A 35 20.66 -11.45 -53.45
CA THR A 35 21.65 -11.40 -52.38
C THR A 35 22.43 -10.07 -52.29
N PRO A 36 22.91 -9.67 -51.10
CA PRO A 36 23.71 -8.46 -50.97
C PRO A 36 25.11 -8.70 -51.55
N ARG A 37 25.41 -8.00 -52.64
CA ARG A 37 26.74 -7.86 -53.23
C ARG A 37 27.48 -6.76 -52.48
N ASN A 38 28.65 -7.08 -51.94
CA ASN A 38 29.59 -6.12 -51.37
C ASN A 38 29.95 -5.04 -52.41
N TYR A 39 29.56 -3.81 -52.14
CA TYR A 39 30.19 -2.63 -52.73
C TYR A 39 30.69 -1.76 -51.57
N GLY A 40 32.01 -1.65 -51.48
CA GLY A 40 32.64 -0.63 -50.68
C GLY A 40 32.30 0.73 -51.28
N THR A 41 31.59 1.53 -50.49
CA THR A 41 31.49 2.97 -50.70
C THR A 41 31.84 3.64 -49.39
N SER A 42 33.07 4.11 -49.34
CA SER A 42 33.61 5.10 -48.42
C SER A 42 32.63 6.26 -48.24
N CYS A 43 31.95 6.29 -47.09
CA CYS A 43 31.12 7.41 -46.70
C CYS A 43 32.03 8.48 -46.08
N PHE A 44 32.19 9.58 -46.81
CA PHE A 44 32.87 10.80 -46.40
C PHE A 44 32.27 11.32 -45.08
N LEU A 45 33.07 11.33 -44.01
CA LEU A 45 32.74 12.06 -42.78
C LEU A 45 33.21 13.53 -42.93
N PRO A 46 32.41 14.53 -42.54
CA PRO A 46 32.87 15.92 -42.51
C PRO A 46 34.01 16.09 -41.49
N PRO A 47 34.99 16.96 -41.75
CA PRO A 47 36.10 17.20 -40.84
C PRO A 47 35.57 17.82 -39.53
N GLY A 48 35.75 17.12 -38.41
CA GLY A 48 35.44 17.64 -37.07
C GLY A 48 34.59 16.76 -36.15
N ARG A 49 34.17 15.55 -36.53
CA ARG A 49 33.52 14.61 -35.58
C ARG A 49 34.49 13.52 -35.11
N VAL A 50 34.98 13.68 -33.89
CA VAL A 50 35.61 12.60 -33.12
C VAL A 50 34.53 11.62 -32.70
N ILE A 51 34.56 10.40 -33.23
CA ILE A 51 33.74 9.29 -32.71
C ILE A 51 34.49 8.72 -31.52
N TYR A 52 34.05 9.03 -30.31
CA TYR A 52 34.48 8.27 -29.14
C TYR A 52 33.87 6.86 -29.25
N PRO A 53 34.66 5.77 -29.11
CA PRO A 53 34.07 4.47 -28.91
C PRO A 53 33.30 4.51 -27.59
N VAL A 54 31.98 4.58 -27.65
CA VAL A 54 31.13 4.24 -26.50
C VAL A 54 31.32 2.75 -26.29
N VAL A 55 32.30 2.40 -25.46
CA VAL A 55 32.36 1.08 -24.84
C VAL A 55 31.12 1.02 -23.96
N ALA A 56 30.01 0.57 -24.55
CA ALA A 56 28.83 0.18 -23.83
C ALA A 56 29.24 -1.00 -22.97
N LYS A 57 29.68 -0.70 -21.74
CA LYS A 57 29.82 -1.69 -20.69
C LYS A 57 28.39 -2.14 -20.39
N ALA A 58 27.95 -3.17 -21.11
CA ALA A 58 26.71 -3.88 -20.87
C ALA A 58 26.81 -4.59 -19.53
N THR A 59 26.79 -3.79 -18.46
CA THR A 59 26.48 -4.27 -17.13
C THR A 59 24.99 -4.56 -17.22
N SER A 60 24.65 -5.83 -17.38
CA SER A 60 23.27 -6.33 -17.37
C SER A 60 22.68 -6.08 -15.97
N THR A 61 22.33 -4.83 -15.68
CA THR A 61 21.39 -4.52 -14.63
C THR A 61 20.04 -4.99 -15.15
N ARG A 62 19.58 -6.15 -14.67
CA ARG A 62 18.21 -6.62 -14.90
C ARG A 62 17.26 -5.49 -14.48
N GLU A 63 16.62 -4.84 -15.44
CA GLU A 63 15.55 -3.90 -15.17
C GLU A 63 14.40 -4.70 -14.53
N LEU A 64 14.02 -4.30 -13.32
CA LEU A 64 12.91 -4.94 -12.61
C LEU A 64 11.60 -4.59 -13.30
N THR A 65 10.72 -5.57 -13.46
CA THR A 65 9.37 -5.31 -13.97
C THR A 65 8.56 -4.51 -12.95
N LEU A 66 7.54 -3.77 -13.41
CA LEU A 66 6.66 -3.00 -12.51
C LEU A 66 5.99 -3.91 -11.46
N GLU A 67 5.71 -5.15 -11.81
CA GLU A 67 5.18 -6.17 -10.89
C GLU A 67 6.19 -6.53 -9.79
N GLU A 68 7.46 -6.73 -10.14
CA GLU A 68 8.52 -7.01 -9.17
C GLU A 68 8.76 -5.84 -8.21
N ILE A 69 8.64 -4.59 -8.68
CA ILE A 69 8.74 -3.39 -7.84
C ILE A 69 7.58 -3.35 -6.84
N GLU A 70 6.37 -3.62 -7.30
CA GLU A 70 5.17 -3.59 -6.47
C GLU A 70 5.16 -4.74 -5.44
N ASP A 71 5.60 -5.94 -5.81
CA ASP A 71 5.75 -7.07 -4.86
C ASP A 71 6.78 -6.76 -3.77
N ARG A 72 7.92 -6.17 -4.13
CA ARG A 72 8.93 -5.75 -3.14
C ARG A 72 8.43 -4.60 -2.25
N ARG A 73 7.63 -3.68 -2.79
CA ARG A 73 6.96 -2.64 -2.00
C ARG A 73 6.05 -3.28 -0.95
N GLN A 74 5.23 -4.26 -1.34
CA GLN A 74 4.36 -4.96 -0.41
C GLN A 74 5.13 -5.71 0.69
N LEU A 75 6.26 -6.33 0.35
CA LEU A 75 7.16 -6.92 1.35
C LEU A 75 7.70 -5.88 2.34
N GLU A 76 8.09 -4.68 1.88
CA GLU A 76 8.51 -3.59 2.77
C GLU A 76 7.42 -3.13 3.74
N HIS A 77 6.14 -3.30 3.39
CA HIS A 77 5.01 -2.96 4.26
C HIS A 77 4.73 -4.08 5.28
N MET A 78 4.93 -5.34 4.89
CA MET A 78 4.71 -6.49 5.79
C MET A 78 5.85 -6.68 6.80
N VAL A 79 7.11 -6.39 6.45
CA VAL A 79 8.26 -6.63 7.36
C VAL A 79 8.15 -5.85 8.68
N PRO A 80 7.80 -4.56 8.70
CA PRO A 80 7.65 -3.81 9.95
C PRO A 80 6.53 -4.36 10.85
N LEU A 81 5.56 -5.10 10.32
CA LEU A 81 4.53 -5.76 11.14
C LEU A 81 5.12 -6.73 12.16
N PHE A 82 6.26 -7.35 11.88
CA PHE A 82 6.91 -8.25 12.85
C PHE A 82 7.33 -7.51 14.14
N LEU A 83 7.55 -6.19 14.07
CA LEU A 83 7.80 -5.38 15.26
C LEU A 83 6.59 -5.35 16.21
N ALA A 84 5.38 -5.58 15.71
CA ALA A 84 4.18 -5.63 16.54
C ALA A 84 4.18 -6.77 17.55
N PHE A 85 5.00 -7.82 17.33
CA PHE A 85 5.18 -8.90 18.30
C PHE A 85 6.15 -8.53 19.42
N LEU A 86 6.94 -7.47 19.26
CA LEU A 86 7.84 -6.96 20.30
C LEU A 86 7.11 -6.02 21.28
N PHE A 87 5.97 -5.47 20.90
CA PHE A 87 5.24 -4.46 21.69
C PHE A 87 4.90 -4.89 23.12
N PRO A 88 4.58 -6.16 23.44
CA PRO A 88 4.36 -6.57 24.84
C PRO A 88 5.62 -6.53 25.70
N TYR A 89 6.82 -6.53 25.08
CA TYR A 89 8.10 -6.62 25.76
C TYR A 89 8.84 -5.27 25.83
N ILE A 90 8.32 -4.23 25.18
CA ILE A 90 8.97 -2.92 25.11
C ILE A 90 8.06 -1.84 25.69
N ASP A 91 8.66 -0.86 26.35
CA ASP A 91 7.93 0.32 26.83
C ASP A 91 7.54 1.24 25.66
N TYR A 92 6.66 2.22 25.91
CA TYR A 92 6.21 3.20 24.91
C TYR A 92 7.39 3.93 24.25
N ARG A 93 8.48 4.14 25.01
CA ARG A 93 9.73 4.72 24.50
C ARG A 93 10.36 3.85 23.42
N GLY A 94 10.31 2.52 23.59
CA GLY A 94 10.78 1.56 22.61
C GLY A 94 9.95 1.62 21.32
N VAL A 95 8.62 1.69 21.42
CA VAL A 95 7.73 1.87 20.26
C VAL A 95 8.05 3.18 19.53
N LEU A 96 8.29 4.27 20.27
CA LEU A 96 8.67 5.56 19.69
C LEU A 96 10.03 5.49 18.99
N VAL A 97 11.03 4.85 19.58
CA VAL A 97 12.35 4.67 18.95
C VAL A 97 12.23 3.84 17.67
N LEU A 98 11.50 2.71 17.69
CA LEU A 98 11.26 1.90 16.50
C LEU A 98 10.53 2.70 15.41
N GLY A 99 9.54 3.50 15.80
CA GLY A 99 8.82 4.40 14.90
C GLY A 99 9.72 5.46 14.27
N LEU A 100 10.58 6.10 15.06
CA LEU A 100 11.55 7.08 14.57
C LEU A 100 12.59 6.44 13.66
N LEU A 101 13.05 5.23 13.97
CA LEU A 101 13.94 4.46 13.09
C LEU A 101 13.25 4.15 11.75
N GLY A 102 11.97 3.76 11.78
CA GLY A 102 11.15 3.60 10.58
C GLY A 102 11.02 4.89 9.78
N LEU A 103 10.84 6.03 10.46
CA LEU A 103 10.77 7.35 9.82
C LEU A 103 12.10 7.73 9.16
N VAL A 104 13.22 7.51 9.85
CA VAL A 104 14.58 7.71 9.30
C VAL A 104 14.80 6.81 8.09
N TYR A 105 14.38 5.55 8.15
CA TYR A 105 14.41 4.65 7.02
C TYR A 105 13.63 5.21 5.83
N SER A 106 12.39 5.65 6.06
CA SER A 106 11.50 6.18 5.02
C SER A 106 12.03 7.46 4.36
N LEU A 107 12.63 8.36 5.14
CA LEU A 107 13.17 9.65 4.67
C LEU A 107 14.57 9.55 4.05
N TYR A 108 15.45 8.70 4.60
CA TYR A 108 16.87 8.72 4.26
C TYR A 108 17.34 7.48 3.51
N VAL A 109 16.87 6.30 3.90
CA VAL A 109 17.33 5.03 3.34
C VAL A 109 16.56 4.68 2.08
N SER A 110 15.23 4.76 2.11
CA SER A 110 14.37 4.42 0.97
C SER A 110 14.70 5.24 -0.30
N PRO A 111 14.82 6.59 -0.26
CA PRO A 111 15.08 7.38 -1.46
C PRO A 111 16.49 7.21 -2.04
N ARG A 112 17.46 6.78 -1.22
CA ARG A 112 18.90 6.78 -1.58
C ARG A 112 19.50 5.38 -1.77
N TRP A 113 19.00 4.38 -1.07
CA TRP A 113 19.60 3.03 -1.03
C TRP A 113 18.70 1.95 -1.64
N VAL A 114 17.38 2.12 -1.61
CA VAL A 114 16.42 1.13 -2.14
C VAL A 114 15.59 1.74 -3.26
N GLN A 115 16.26 2.12 -4.35
CA GLN A 115 15.59 2.57 -5.60
C GLN A 115 14.81 1.44 -6.29
N VAL A 116 14.93 0.22 -5.77
CA VAL A 116 14.36 -1.02 -6.28
C VAL A 116 12.86 -1.15 -5.98
N THR A 117 12.34 -0.44 -4.97
CA THR A 117 10.93 -0.50 -4.53
C THR A 117 10.18 0.81 -4.72
N THR A 118 10.83 1.81 -5.31
CA THR A 118 10.29 3.15 -5.55
C THR A 118 9.77 3.23 -6.98
N ARG A 119 8.57 3.76 -7.18
CA ARG A 119 8.01 3.94 -8.52
C ARG A 119 8.95 4.77 -9.39
N PRO A 120 9.02 4.54 -10.72
CA PRO A 120 9.86 5.33 -11.61
C PRO A 120 9.62 6.84 -11.48
N GLU A 121 8.37 7.22 -11.22
CA GLU A 121 7.90 8.60 -11.03
C GLU A 121 8.37 9.25 -9.70
N GLU A 122 8.74 8.42 -8.71
CA GLU A 122 9.21 8.85 -7.38
C GLU A 122 10.72 8.68 -7.21
N ARG A 123 11.43 8.20 -8.24
CA ARG A 123 12.88 8.00 -8.22
C ARG A 123 13.58 9.34 -7.95
N ASN A 124 14.46 9.38 -6.95
CA ASN A 124 15.15 10.59 -6.44
C ASN A 124 14.28 11.62 -5.70
N ARG A 125 13.05 11.30 -5.32
CA ARG A 125 12.22 12.13 -4.42
C ARG A 125 11.85 11.34 -3.17
N ILE A 126 11.47 12.06 -2.10
CA ILE A 126 10.89 11.41 -0.91
C ILE A 126 9.60 10.74 -1.37
N SER A 127 9.49 9.42 -1.18
CA SER A 127 8.28 8.67 -1.52
C SER A 127 7.19 9.08 -0.53
N ILE A 128 6.24 9.89 -1.00
CA ILE A 128 5.13 10.41 -0.18
C ILE A 128 4.32 9.23 0.38
N ALA A 129 4.11 8.18 -0.43
CA ALA A 129 3.39 6.97 -0.02
C ALA A 129 4.09 6.20 1.12
N LYS A 130 5.43 6.08 1.09
CA LYS A 130 6.16 5.42 2.19
C LYS A 130 6.17 6.27 3.46
N LEU A 131 6.25 7.60 3.29
CA LEU A 131 6.23 8.53 4.41
C LEU A 131 4.84 8.56 5.07
N SER A 132 3.77 8.65 4.28
CA SER A 132 2.38 8.62 4.74
C SER A 132 2.09 7.31 5.47
N TYR A 133 2.48 6.16 4.91
CA TYR A 133 2.38 4.86 5.57
C TYR A 133 3.08 4.84 6.94
N THR A 134 4.33 5.30 6.99
CA THR A 134 5.13 5.27 8.22
C THR A 134 4.55 6.20 9.29
N LEU A 135 4.20 7.43 8.91
CA LEU A 135 3.63 8.42 9.82
C LEU A 135 2.26 7.99 10.31
N ALA A 136 1.41 7.47 9.44
CA ALA A 136 0.07 7.00 9.80
C ALA A 136 0.15 5.82 10.78
N SER A 137 0.96 4.81 10.46
CA SER A 137 1.18 3.65 11.33
C SER A 137 1.77 4.05 12.68
N LEU A 138 2.78 4.93 12.70
CA LEU A 138 3.34 5.45 13.95
C LEU A 138 2.30 6.23 14.75
N SER A 139 1.50 7.05 14.09
CA SER A 139 0.52 7.92 14.75
C SER A 139 -0.55 7.11 15.50
N VAL A 140 -1.05 6.00 14.93
CA VAL A 140 -2.01 5.14 15.64
C VAL A 140 -1.37 4.39 16.81
N LEU A 141 -0.12 3.93 16.66
CA LEU A 141 0.61 3.26 17.75
C LEU A 141 0.87 4.20 18.93
N LEU A 142 1.19 5.47 18.64
CA LEU A 142 1.36 6.50 19.67
C LEU A 142 0.03 6.92 20.29
N CYS A 143 -1.02 7.09 19.49
CA CYS A 143 -2.35 7.48 19.99
C CYS A 143 -2.92 6.42 20.93
N PHE A 144 -2.76 5.14 20.58
CA PHE A 144 -3.24 4.01 21.35
C PHE A 144 -2.16 3.37 22.24
N HIS A 145 -1.13 4.12 22.65
CA HIS A 145 -0.01 3.55 23.43
C HIS A 145 -0.44 2.83 24.72
N ARG A 146 -1.52 3.29 25.39
CA ARG A 146 -2.09 2.64 26.59
C ARG A 146 -2.86 1.35 26.28
N ARG A 147 -3.33 1.20 25.05
CA ARG A 147 -4.08 0.03 24.54
C ARG A 147 -3.44 -0.41 23.23
N ILE A 148 -2.15 -0.74 23.29
CA ILE A 148 -1.30 -0.91 22.09
C ILE A 148 -1.85 -1.94 21.11
N TYR A 149 -2.59 -2.95 21.60
CA TYR A 149 -3.28 -3.94 20.78
C TYR A 149 -4.25 -3.33 19.76
N ILE A 150 -4.86 -2.17 20.04
CA ILE A 150 -5.72 -1.44 19.08
C ILE A 150 -4.87 -0.92 17.91
N GLY A 151 -3.79 -0.21 18.21
CA GLY A 151 -2.88 0.34 17.20
C GLY A 151 -2.17 -0.77 16.41
N ALA A 152 -1.73 -1.82 17.10
CA ALA A 152 -1.09 -2.99 16.49
C ALA A 152 -2.05 -3.76 15.57
N GLY A 153 -3.30 -3.95 16.00
CA GLY A 153 -4.35 -4.57 15.19
C GLY A 153 -4.67 -3.75 13.94
N ALA A 154 -4.83 -2.43 14.07
CA ALA A 154 -5.03 -1.54 12.93
C ALA A 154 -3.86 -1.56 11.95
N PHE A 155 -2.64 -1.56 12.47
CA PHE A 155 -1.43 -1.69 11.67
C PHE A 155 -1.36 -3.03 10.92
N ALA A 156 -1.79 -4.13 11.56
CA ALA A 156 -1.87 -5.45 10.92
C ALA A 156 -2.89 -5.49 9.77
N VAL A 157 -4.07 -4.87 9.96
CA VAL A 157 -5.09 -4.75 8.89
C VAL A 157 -4.50 -4.02 7.69
N LEU A 158 -3.84 -2.88 7.91
CA LEU A 158 -3.20 -2.11 6.85
C LEU A 158 -2.12 -2.94 6.14
N ALA A 159 -1.13 -3.44 6.89
CA ALA A 159 0.06 -4.08 6.33
C ALA A 159 -0.25 -5.36 5.56
N VAL A 160 -1.12 -6.23 6.08
CA VAL A 160 -1.44 -7.52 5.44
C VAL A 160 -2.61 -7.39 4.48
N GLY A 161 -3.61 -6.58 4.82
CA GLY A 161 -4.78 -6.33 3.96
C GLY A 161 -4.36 -5.70 2.64
N ASP A 162 -3.57 -4.62 2.68
CA ASP A 162 -3.10 -3.95 1.44
C ASP A 162 -2.23 -4.89 0.60
N ALA A 163 -1.29 -5.59 1.23
CA ALA A 163 -0.42 -6.53 0.54
C ALA A 163 -1.17 -7.65 -0.17
N LEU A 164 -2.12 -8.28 0.50
CA LEU A 164 -2.90 -9.36 -0.09
C LEU A 164 -3.91 -8.85 -1.12
N SER A 165 -4.54 -7.70 -0.89
CA SER A 165 -5.43 -7.07 -1.87
C SER A 165 -4.71 -6.81 -3.18
N ASN A 166 -3.53 -6.21 -3.10
CA ASN A 166 -2.71 -5.87 -4.25
C ASN A 166 -2.15 -7.13 -4.95
N LEU A 167 -1.62 -8.09 -4.19
CA LEU A 167 -1.06 -9.32 -4.75
C LEU A 167 -2.13 -10.20 -5.42
N VAL A 168 -3.23 -10.49 -4.71
CA VAL A 168 -4.31 -11.33 -5.20
C VAL A 168 -5.10 -10.62 -6.29
N GLY A 169 -5.35 -9.31 -6.12
CA GLY A 169 -6.06 -8.51 -7.10
C GLY A 169 -5.35 -8.45 -8.45
N ARG A 170 -4.01 -8.43 -8.47
CA ARG A 170 -3.20 -8.54 -9.69
C ARG A 170 -3.16 -9.96 -10.26
N LYS A 171 -2.90 -10.96 -9.42
CA LYS A 171 -2.70 -12.36 -9.86
C LYS A 171 -3.98 -13.04 -10.33
N ILE A 172 -5.08 -12.89 -9.59
CA ILE A 172 -6.37 -13.51 -9.91
C ILE A 172 -7.18 -12.62 -10.84
N GLY A 173 -7.10 -11.29 -10.67
CA GLY A 173 -7.89 -10.35 -11.44
C GLY A 173 -9.40 -10.49 -11.17
N GLY A 174 -10.20 -10.50 -12.25
CA GLY A 174 -11.65 -10.72 -12.18
C GLY A 174 -12.50 -9.46 -12.17
N ALA A 175 -13.71 -9.57 -11.61
CA ALA A 175 -14.70 -8.50 -11.58
C ALA A 175 -14.15 -7.27 -10.85
N ARG A 176 -14.40 -6.09 -11.43
CA ARG A 176 -13.94 -4.78 -10.91
C ARG A 176 -15.12 -3.97 -10.43
N PHE A 177 -14.90 -3.17 -9.39
CA PHE A 177 -15.95 -2.28 -8.89
C PHE A 177 -16.34 -1.23 -9.96
N PRO A 178 -17.65 -0.96 -10.15
CA PRO A 178 -18.11 -0.08 -11.22
C PRO A 178 -17.63 1.36 -11.05
N TYR A 179 -17.49 1.82 -9.80
CA TYR A 179 -17.02 3.16 -9.43
C TYR A 179 -15.48 3.25 -9.31
N ASN A 180 -14.77 2.12 -9.20
CA ASN A 180 -13.30 2.10 -9.14
C ASN A 180 -12.73 0.90 -9.88
N ARG A 181 -12.39 1.10 -11.16
CA ARG A 181 -11.88 0.05 -12.05
C ARG A 181 -10.46 -0.41 -11.72
N ARG A 182 -9.77 0.22 -10.75
CA ARG A 182 -8.44 -0.21 -10.30
C ARG A 182 -8.52 -1.34 -9.29
N LYS A 183 -9.63 -1.45 -8.54
CA LYS A 183 -9.81 -2.43 -7.47
C LYS A 183 -10.68 -3.59 -7.96
N THR A 184 -10.34 -4.80 -7.54
CA THR A 184 -11.01 -6.05 -7.93
C THR A 184 -11.74 -6.67 -6.75
N VAL A 185 -12.78 -7.47 -7.03
CA VAL A 185 -13.50 -8.24 -6.01
C VAL A 185 -12.57 -9.27 -5.36
N ALA A 186 -11.67 -9.88 -6.13
CA ALA A 186 -10.67 -10.80 -5.59
C ALA A 186 -9.73 -10.12 -4.58
N GLY A 187 -9.27 -8.89 -4.89
CA GLY A 187 -8.46 -8.09 -3.97
C GLY A 187 -9.23 -7.71 -2.71
N PHE A 188 -10.50 -7.31 -2.84
CA PHE A 188 -11.37 -7.03 -1.70
C PHE A 188 -11.52 -8.24 -0.76
N LEU A 189 -11.79 -9.44 -1.30
CA LEU A 189 -11.91 -10.65 -0.48
C LEU A 189 -10.58 -11.01 0.19
N ALA A 190 -9.47 -10.87 -0.53
CA ALA A 190 -8.14 -11.10 0.01
C ALA A 190 -7.79 -10.13 1.14
N PHE A 191 -8.15 -8.85 1.00
CA PHE A 191 -8.02 -7.84 2.04
C PHE A 191 -8.80 -8.27 3.28
N SER A 192 -10.10 -8.56 3.12
CA SER A 192 -10.98 -8.89 4.23
C SER A 192 -10.48 -10.12 5.00
N VAL A 193 -10.18 -11.22 4.31
CA VAL A 193 -9.69 -12.45 4.96
C VAL A 193 -8.31 -12.24 5.59
N GLY A 194 -7.38 -11.68 4.82
CA GLY A 194 -6.01 -11.45 5.25
C GLY A 194 -5.89 -10.50 6.43
N GLY A 195 -6.55 -9.34 6.32
CA GLY A 195 -6.61 -8.35 7.39
C GLY A 195 -7.26 -8.90 8.65
N THR A 196 -8.32 -9.70 8.52
CA THR A 196 -8.98 -10.38 9.66
C THR A 196 -8.01 -11.28 10.41
N LEU A 197 -7.33 -12.19 9.70
CA LEU A 197 -6.44 -13.15 10.32
C LEU A 197 -5.22 -12.46 10.95
N ALA A 198 -4.64 -11.49 10.24
CA ALA A 198 -3.48 -10.74 10.73
C ALA A 198 -3.82 -9.94 11.99
N SER A 199 -4.92 -9.18 11.99
CA SER A 199 -5.31 -8.39 13.15
C SER A 199 -5.74 -9.28 14.32
N TRP A 200 -6.41 -10.41 14.05
CA TRP A 200 -6.80 -11.36 15.09
C TRP A 200 -5.58 -11.92 15.82
N VAL A 201 -4.57 -12.39 15.09
CA VAL A 201 -3.31 -12.89 15.68
C VAL A 201 -2.57 -11.79 16.44
N VAL A 202 -2.42 -10.61 15.84
CA VAL A 202 -1.68 -9.50 16.46
C VAL A 202 -2.38 -8.97 17.70
N ILE A 203 -3.71 -8.86 17.70
CA ILE A 203 -4.47 -8.44 18.88
C ILE A 203 -4.40 -9.51 19.96
N LEU A 204 -4.56 -10.80 19.64
CA LEU A 204 -4.41 -11.87 20.64
C LEU A 204 -3.03 -11.85 21.31
N TRP A 205 -1.98 -11.56 20.54
CA TRP A 205 -0.62 -11.46 21.07
C TRP A 205 -0.41 -10.24 21.99
N ASN A 206 -1.06 -9.12 21.68
CA ASN A 206 -0.84 -7.84 22.35
C ASN A 206 -1.89 -7.50 23.42
N ALA A 207 -3.01 -8.20 23.45
CA ALA A 207 -4.07 -7.94 24.41
C ALA A 207 -3.63 -8.40 25.81
N PRO A 208 -3.90 -7.59 26.85
CA PRO A 208 -3.62 -8.02 28.21
C PRO A 208 -4.48 -9.25 28.55
N ALA A 209 -3.92 -10.22 29.29
CA ALA A 209 -4.61 -11.46 29.66
C ALA A 209 -5.97 -11.20 30.37
N GLU A 210 -6.07 -10.08 31.07
CA GLU A 210 -7.26 -9.63 31.80
C GLU A 210 -8.38 -9.11 30.89
N ALA A 211 -8.10 -8.81 29.62
CA ALA A 211 -9.08 -8.33 28.66
C ALA A 211 -10.23 -9.34 28.46
N GLY A 212 -9.93 -10.64 28.56
CA GLY A 212 -10.93 -11.71 28.66
C GLY A 212 -11.90 -11.80 27.48
N TYR A 213 -11.54 -11.27 26.32
CA TYR A 213 -12.37 -11.36 25.12
C TYR A 213 -12.41 -12.81 24.61
N PRO A 214 -13.60 -13.41 24.38
CA PRO A 214 -13.69 -14.68 23.70
C PRO A 214 -13.00 -14.58 22.33
N ALA A 215 -12.17 -15.57 21.99
CA ALA A 215 -11.41 -15.56 20.74
C ALA A 215 -12.32 -15.45 19.50
N THR A 216 -13.54 -16.00 19.58
CA THR A 216 -14.58 -15.90 18.56
C THR A 216 -15.12 -14.49 18.40
N THR A 217 -15.42 -13.80 19.51
CA THR A 217 -15.84 -12.38 19.49
C THR A 217 -14.77 -11.50 18.86
N LEU A 218 -13.51 -11.69 19.25
CA LEU A 218 -12.39 -10.95 18.67
C LEU A 218 -12.24 -11.22 17.16
N LEU A 219 -12.41 -12.47 16.73
CA LEU A 219 -12.37 -12.83 15.31
C LEU A 219 -13.47 -12.12 14.53
N LEU A 220 -14.70 -12.07 15.07
CA LEU A 220 -15.81 -11.35 14.44
C LEU A 220 -15.58 -9.84 14.38
N SER A 221 -15.03 -9.24 15.45
CA SER A 221 -14.63 -7.83 15.45
C SER A 221 -13.56 -7.55 14.40
N CYS A 222 -12.54 -8.41 14.30
CA CYS A 222 -11.50 -8.31 13.26
C CYS A 222 -12.10 -8.44 11.85
N ALA A 223 -13.03 -9.38 11.66
CA ALA A 223 -13.72 -9.60 10.39
C ALA A 223 -14.53 -8.37 9.96
N LEU A 224 -15.26 -7.77 10.89
CA LEU A 224 -16.02 -6.55 10.65
C LEU A 224 -15.08 -5.40 10.28
N VAL A 225 -14.04 -5.16 11.07
CA VAL A 225 -13.09 -4.05 10.82
C VAL A 225 -12.37 -4.22 9.49
N ALA A 226 -11.84 -5.41 9.20
CA ALA A 226 -11.15 -5.68 7.94
C ALA A 226 -12.08 -5.54 6.73
N SER A 227 -13.35 -5.97 6.86
CA SER A 227 -14.34 -5.82 5.78
C SER A 227 -14.70 -4.35 5.53
N VAL A 228 -14.88 -3.54 6.59
CA VAL A 228 -15.13 -2.10 6.43
C VAL A 228 -13.93 -1.42 5.80
N CYS A 229 -12.70 -1.76 6.22
CA CYS A 229 -11.48 -1.22 5.63
C CYS A 229 -11.34 -1.64 4.15
N ALA A 230 -11.71 -2.87 3.80
CA ALA A 230 -11.74 -3.32 2.41
C ALA A 230 -12.74 -2.52 1.56
N VAL A 231 -13.87 -2.06 2.14
CA VAL A 231 -14.79 -1.15 1.46
C VAL A 231 -14.17 0.24 1.32
N VAL A 232 -13.54 0.78 2.37
CA VAL A 232 -12.86 2.08 2.29
C VAL A 232 -11.78 2.08 1.20
N GLU A 233 -11.05 0.98 1.10
CA GLU A 233 -10.02 0.74 0.10
C GLU A 233 -10.55 0.72 -1.35
N THR A 234 -11.83 0.40 -1.57
CA THR A 234 -12.42 0.46 -2.91
C THR A 234 -12.84 1.87 -3.31
N LEU A 235 -13.00 2.79 -2.35
CA LEU A 235 -13.48 4.15 -2.62
C LEU A 235 -12.43 4.99 -3.38
N PRO A 236 -12.85 5.78 -4.38
CA PRO A 236 -11.96 6.69 -5.09
C PRO A 236 -11.75 7.96 -4.26
N THR A 237 -10.97 7.87 -3.18
CA THR A 237 -10.66 9.03 -2.33
C THR A 237 -9.38 9.74 -2.81
N PRO A 238 -9.26 11.08 -2.62
CA PRO A 238 -8.03 11.81 -2.92
C PRO A 238 -6.96 11.67 -1.82
N VAL A 239 -7.32 11.08 -0.68
CA VAL A 239 -6.42 10.85 0.45
C VAL A 239 -5.70 9.52 0.24
N ASP A 240 -4.47 9.44 0.72
CA ASP A 240 -3.68 8.21 0.72
C ASP A 240 -4.42 7.08 1.46
N ASP A 241 -4.54 5.92 0.80
CA ASP A 241 -5.22 4.73 1.29
C ASP A 241 -4.62 4.24 2.62
N ASN A 242 -3.31 4.34 2.78
CA ASN A 242 -2.64 3.91 4.01
C ASN A 242 -3.09 4.72 5.24
N ILE A 243 -3.29 6.03 5.07
CA ILE A 243 -3.75 6.90 6.16
C ILE A 243 -5.20 6.56 6.52
N THR A 244 -6.05 6.45 5.49
CA THR A 244 -7.49 6.20 5.72
C THR A 244 -7.72 4.83 6.34
N ILE A 245 -7.11 3.76 5.81
CA ILE A 245 -7.27 2.40 6.32
C ILE A 245 -6.84 2.30 7.78
N VAL A 246 -5.63 2.76 8.12
CA VAL A 246 -5.09 2.54 9.46
C VAL A 246 -5.89 3.28 10.53
N TRP A 247 -6.32 4.51 10.24
CA TRP A 247 -7.11 5.30 11.18
C TRP A 247 -8.56 4.82 11.29
N VAL A 248 -9.18 4.40 10.18
CA VAL A 248 -10.51 3.77 10.21
C VAL A 248 -10.46 2.49 11.01
N ALA A 249 -9.45 1.63 10.78
CA ALA A 249 -9.28 0.41 11.55
C ALA A 249 -9.10 0.69 13.05
N ALA A 250 -8.24 1.63 13.41
CA ALA A 250 -7.99 1.99 14.80
C ALA A 250 -9.25 2.56 15.49
N ALA A 251 -10.00 3.43 14.80
CA ALA A 251 -11.24 4.00 15.30
C ALA A 251 -12.31 2.93 15.52
N LEU A 252 -12.48 1.99 14.59
CA LEU A 252 -13.44 0.90 14.71
C LEU A 252 -13.07 -0.09 15.81
N PHE A 253 -11.79 -0.48 15.92
CA PHE A 253 -11.34 -1.32 17.03
C PHE A 253 -11.56 -0.63 18.38
N TRP A 254 -11.23 0.65 18.48
CA TRP A 254 -11.50 1.43 19.69
C TRP A 254 -12.99 1.46 20.03
N LEU A 255 -13.85 1.68 19.03
CA LEU A 255 -15.30 1.71 19.23
C LEU A 255 -15.82 0.35 19.69
N LEU A 256 -15.47 -0.74 19.02
CA LEU A 256 -15.92 -2.10 19.36
C LEU A 256 -15.48 -2.50 20.76
N PHE A 257 -14.21 -2.25 21.12
CA PHE A 257 -13.71 -2.55 22.46
C PHE A 257 -14.16 -1.57 23.55
N SER A 258 -14.80 -0.46 23.16
CA SER A 258 -15.43 0.47 24.11
C SER A 258 -16.92 0.14 24.33
N ILE A 259 -17.59 -0.46 23.34
CA ILE A 259 -18.99 -0.88 23.43
C ILE A 259 -19.11 -2.24 24.15
N GLU A 260 -18.11 -3.12 24.03
CA GLU A 260 -18.16 -4.42 24.69
C GLU A 260 -17.99 -4.32 26.21
N PRO A 261 -18.83 -5.03 26.99
CA PRO A 261 -19.23 -4.48 28.28
C PRO A 261 -18.17 -4.77 29.33
N ASN A 262 -17.67 -3.69 29.93
CA ASN A 262 -17.35 -3.68 31.35
C ASN A 262 -18.63 -4.13 32.09
N ASP A 263 -18.57 -5.33 32.67
CA ASP A 263 -19.40 -5.88 33.73
C ASP A 263 -20.91 -6.10 33.49
N GLY A 264 -21.61 -5.30 32.68
CA GLY A 264 -23.08 -5.36 32.54
C GLY A 264 -23.61 -6.62 31.84
N SER A 265 -23.02 -7.03 30.72
CA SER A 265 -23.46 -8.25 30.00
C SER A 265 -23.03 -9.53 30.71
N ARG A 266 -21.87 -9.52 31.38
CA ARG A 266 -21.41 -10.64 32.20
C ARG A 266 -22.29 -10.80 33.44
N ALA A 267 -22.71 -9.70 34.07
CA ALA A 267 -23.67 -9.69 35.17
C ALA A 267 -25.06 -10.15 34.71
N LEU A 268 -25.53 -9.72 33.53
CA LEU A 268 -26.80 -10.15 32.96
C LEU A 268 -26.77 -11.66 32.59
N MET A 269 -25.72 -12.16 31.94
CA MET A 269 -25.59 -13.59 31.66
C MET A 269 -25.48 -14.42 32.93
N ARG A 270 -24.73 -13.96 33.94
CA ARG A 270 -24.69 -14.59 35.27
C ARG A 270 -26.06 -14.58 35.94
N TRP A 271 -26.80 -13.48 35.88
CA TRP A 271 -28.15 -13.38 36.42
C TRP A 271 -29.13 -14.33 35.72
N ILE A 272 -29.16 -14.34 34.39
CA ILE A 272 -29.99 -15.25 33.58
C ILE A 272 -29.66 -16.70 33.91
N SER A 273 -28.37 -17.07 33.95
CA SER A 273 -27.96 -18.43 34.34
C SER A 273 -28.36 -18.77 35.78
N SER A 274 -28.27 -17.82 36.71
CA SER A 274 -28.68 -18.03 38.12
C SER A 274 -30.18 -18.21 38.32
N ILE A 275 -31.00 -17.74 37.37
CA ILE A 275 -32.45 -17.98 37.33
C ILE A 275 -32.75 -19.34 36.71
N ALA A 276 -32.04 -19.71 35.64
CA ALA A 276 -32.19 -21.00 34.98
C ALA A 276 -31.85 -22.19 35.89
N PHE A 277 -30.88 -22.04 36.80
CA PHE A 277 -30.48 -23.09 37.76
C PHE A 277 -31.28 -23.11 39.07
N ARG A 278 -32.23 -22.20 39.30
CA ARG A 278 -33.10 -22.19 40.50
C ARG A 278 -34.43 -22.94 40.32
N GLN A 279 -34.68 -23.48 39.14
CA GLN A 279 -35.94 -24.13 38.75
C GLN A 279 -35.82 -25.65 38.57
N GLY A 280 -34.72 -26.27 39.04
CA GLY A 280 -34.54 -27.71 39.12
C GLY A 280 -34.17 -28.12 40.55
#